data_AF-A0A9E6ETK6-F1
#
_entry.id   AF-A0A9E6ETK6-F1
#
_cell.length_a   1.000
_cell.length_b   1.000
_cell.length_c   1.000
_cell.angle_alpha   90.00
_cell.angle_beta   90.00
_cell.angle_gamma   90.00
#
_symmetry.space_group_name_H-M   'P 1'
#
loop_
_entity.id
_entity.type
_entity.pdbx_description
1 polymer ?
#
loop_
_entity_poly.entity_id
_entity_poly.type
_entity_poly.pdbx_seq_one_letter_code
_entity_poly.pdbx_strand_id
1 'polypeptide(L)'
;MSLKERIKLVHRLNYSKEEVIKHTANKAVAEMVEHMDKEAISNTFDRFAQQHPQCGYGLTGACCAFCSYGPCRVTEKTLYSVCGKDVDLIVAGNALRRLASGMAAHGAHAREVFIALKAAAEGSAPIPIKCPEKGVAVARALGIETEGKTIEAICGEIADIFIDDLQRSLPKRHETLHALAPKERAELWEKLGIIPISAYHECFEVNNLTSHGTDSDFESHMQAFLRTVLAYAITT
;
A
#
# COMPACT_ATOMS: atom_id res chain seq x y z
N MET A 1 1.51 -11.34 -25.91
CA MET A 1 0.78 -12.50 -25.39
C MET A 1 -0.71 -12.16 -25.35
N SER A 2 -1.56 -12.94 -26.00
CA SER A 2 -3.02 -12.77 -26.01
C SER A 2 -3.61 -12.91 -24.60
N LEU A 3 -4.81 -12.36 -24.36
CA LEU A 3 -5.53 -12.50 -23.09
C LEU A 3 -5.73 -13.98 -22.74
N LYS A 4 -6.06 -14.82 -23.72
CA LYS A 4 -6.23 -16.26 -23.52
C LYS A 4 -4.96 -16.94 -23.01
N GLU A 5 -3.79 -16.56 -23.54
CA GLU A 5 -2.50 -17.07 -23.07
C GLU A 5 -2.15 -16.54 -21.67
N ARG A 6 -2.45 -15.27 -21.38
CA ARG A 6 -2.29 -14.70 -20.02
C ARG A 6 -3.15 -15.43 -18.99
N ILE A 7 -4.41 -15.73 -19.33
CA ILE A 7 -5.33 -16.49 -18.47
C ILE A 7 -4.78 -17.91 -18.23
N LYS A 8 -4.31 -18.59 -19.28
CA LYS A 8 -3.66 -19.90 -19.14
C LYS A 8 -2.43 -19.84 -18.23
N LEU A 9 -1.65 -18.76 -18.29
CA LEU A 9 -0.49 -18.57 -17.42
C LEU A 9 -0.89 -18.46 -15.95
N VAL A 10 -1.83 -17.57 -15.61
CA VAL A 10 -2.24 -17.36 -14.21
C VAL A 10 -2.96 -18.57 -13.62
N HIS A 11 -3.69 -19.35 -14.43
CA HIS A 11 -4.35 -20.57 -13.98
C HIS A 11 -3.41 -21.74 -13.68
N ARG A 12 -2.12 -21.66 -14.04
CA ARG A 12 -1.12 -22.65 -13.59
C ARG A 12 -0.92 -22.66 -12.08
N LEU A 13 -1.36 -21.59 -11.39
CA LEU A 13 -1.26 -21.44 -9.95
C LEU A 13 -2.50 -21.97 -9.20
N ASN A 14 -3.47 -22.55 -9.92
CA ASN A 14 -4.68 -23.13 -9.32
C ASN A 14 -4.38 -24.52 -8.69
N TYR A 15 -3.52 -24.55 -7.68
CA TYR A 15 -3.13 -25.78 -6.98
C TYR A 15 -4.30 -26.38 -6.19
N SER A 16 -4.36 -27.71 -6.11
CA SER A 16 -5.29 -28.39 -5.20
C SER A 16 -4.91 -28.14 -3.74
N LYS A 17 -5.86 -28.38 -2.82
CA LYS A 17 -5.59 -28.32 -1.38
C LYS A 17 -4.43 -29.26 -1.00
N GLU A 18 -4.43 -30.46 -1.53
CA GLU A 18 -3.42 -31.50 -1.28
C GLU A 18 -2.04 -31.06 -1.80
N GLU A 19 -1.98 -30.43 -2.97
CA GLU A 19 -0.72 -29.88 -3.52
C GLU A 19 -0.15 -28.77 -2.62
N VAL A 20 -1.00 -27.84 -2.17
CA VAL A 20 -0.54 -26.75 -1.29
C VAL A 20 -0.06 -27.28 0.05
N ILE A 21 -0.76 -28.26 0.65
CA ILE A 21 -0.34 -28.91 1.91
C ILE A 21 0.98 -29.65 1.71
N LYS A 22 1.12 -30.39 0.61
CA LYS A 22 2.34 -31.14 0.29
C LYS A 22 3.57 -30.21 0.14
N HIS A 23 3.36 -29.00 -0.37
CA HIS A 23 4.43 -28.05 -0.64
C HIS A 23 4.63 -27.00 0.46
N THR A 24 3.83 -27.00 1.54
CA THR A 24 4.07 -26.10 2.66
C THR A 24 5.38 -26.43 3.36
N ALA A 25 6.25 -25.44 3.54
CA ALA A 25 7.48 -25.59 4.31
C ALA A 25 7.21 -25.74 5.82
N ASN A 26 6.00 -25.36 6.28
CA ASN A 26 5.62 -25.41 7.69
C ASN A 26 4.81 -26.67 7.99
N LYS A 27 5.45 -27.68 8.59
CA LYS A 27 4.83 -28.96 8.95
C LYS A 27 3.65 -28.79 9.93
N ALA A 28 3.73 -27.85 10.86
CA ALA A 28 2.65 -27.60 11.81
C ALA A 28 1.37 -27.12 11.11
N VAL A 29 1.50 -26.38 9.99
CA VAL A 29 0.34 -26.00 9.19
C VAL A 29 -0.32 -27.22 8.55
N ALA A 30 0.47 -28.16 8.01
CA ALA A 30 -0.07 -29.38 7.42
C ALA A 30 -0.84 -30.24 8.46
N GLU A 31 -0.26 -30.43 9.64
CA GLU A 31 -0.89 -31.15 10.75
C GLU A 31 -2.20 -30.47 11.21
N MET A 32 -2.19 -29.14 11.33
CA MET A 32 -3.38 -28.39 11.72
C MET A 32 -4.49 -28.44 10.68
N VAL A 33 -4.15 -28.44 9.39
CA VAL A 33 -5.16 -28.58 8.33
C VAL A 33 -5.81 -29.97 8.40
N GLU A 34 -5.05 -31.03 8.63
CA GLU A 34 -5.61 -32.38 8.81
C GLU A 34 -6.51 -32.47 10.05
N HIS A 35 -6.13 -31.81 11.15
CA HIS A 35 -6.98 -31.74 12.34
C HIS A 35 -8.29 -30.98 12.05
N MET A 36 -8.22 -29.83 11.38
CA MET A 36 -9.41 -29.06 10.99
C MET A 36 -10.35 -29.87 10.08
N ASP A 37 -9.81 -30.74 9.23
CA ASP A 37 -10.62 -31.63 8.38
C ASP A 37 -11.40 -32.65 9.20
N LYS A 38 -10.77 -33.24 10.23
CA LYS A 38 -11.43 -34.19 11.15
C LYS A 38 -12.57 -33.54 11.93
N GLU A 39 -12.41 -32.26 12.27
CA GLU A 39 -13.42 -31.46 12.98
C GLU A 39 -14.43 -30.78 12.03
N ALA A 40 -14.34 -31.02 10.71
CA ALA A 40 -15.17 -30.40 9.68
C ALA A 40 -15.13 -28.85 9.70
N ILE A 41 -13.99 -28.26 10.03
CA ILE A 41 -13.77 -26.81 10.07
C ILE A 41 -13.11 -26.34 8.77
N SER A 42 -13.81 -25.48 8.01
CA SER A 42 -13.25 -24.90 6.78
C SER A 42 -12.07 -23.95 7.04
N ASN A 43 -10.98 -24.14 6.31
CA ASN A 43 -9.79 -23.30 6.38
C ASN A 43 -9.49 -22.59 5.04
N THR A 44 -8.40 -21.82 5.01
CA THR A 44 -8.00 -21.04 3.84
C THR A 44 -7.65 -21.90 2.63
N PHE A 45 -7.09 -23.11 2.83
CA PHE A 45 -6.73 -24.02 1.74
C PHE A 45 -7.99 -24.58 1.05
N ASP A 46 -9.03 -24.91 1.82
CA ASP A 46 -10.34 -25.31 1.27
C ASP A 46 -10.92 -24.21 0.40
N ARG A 47 -11.01 -22.98 0.94
CA ARG A 47 -11.60 -21.85 0.22
C ARG A 47 -10.79 -21.47 -1.01
N PHE A 48 -9.48 -21.60 -0.97
CA PHE A 48 -8.62 -21.40 -2.14
C PHE A 48 -8.96 -22.41 -3.24
N ALA A 49 -9.02 -23.70 -2.92
CA ALA A 49 -9.38 -24.75 -3.87
C ALA A 49 -10.80 -24.57 -4.45
N GLN A 50 -11.77 -24.14 -3.63
CA GLN A 50 -13.15 -23.88 -4.05
C GLN A 50 -13.28 -22.71 -5.05
N GLN A 51 -12.32 -21.78 -5.06
CA GLN A 51 -12.31 -20.67 -6.01
C GLN A 51 -11.77 -21.06 -7.39
N HIS A 52 -11.30 -22.30 -7.58
CA HIS A 52 -10.71 -22.73 -8.85
C HIS A 52 -11.73 -23.17 -9.91
N PRO A 53 -11.53 -22.77 -11.18
CA PRO A 53 -10.54 -21.80 -11.63
C PRO A 53 -10.96 -20.37 -11.27
N GLN A 54 -10.04 -19.58 -10.70
CA GLN A 54 -10.31 -18.17 -10.38
C GLN A 54 -10.58 -17.36 -11.66
N CYS A 55 -11.29 -16.24 -11.57
CA CYS A 55 -11.63 -15.43 -12.75
C CYS A 55 -10.39 -14.93 -13.50
N GLY A 56 -10.21 -15.38 -14.75
CA GLY A 56 -9.05 -15.04 -15.58
C GLY A 56 -8.91 -13.53 -15.84
N TYR A 57 -10.01 -12.83 -16.11
CA TYR A 57 -9.99 -11.38 -16.35
C TYR A 57 -9.50 -10.59 -15.13
N GLY A 58 -9.93 -11.00 -13.93
CA GLY A 58 -9.50 -10.38 -12.68
C GLY A 58 -8.03 -10.65 -12.37
N LEU A 59 -7.57 -11.90 -12.58
CA LEU A 59 -6.18 -12.29 -12.38
C LEU A 59 -5.22 -11.60 -13.36
N THR A 60 -5.64 -11.38 -14.61
CA THR A 60 -4.83 -10.66 -15.60
C THR A 60 -5.01 -9.13 -15.53
N GLY A 61 -5.86 -8.62 -14.64
CA GLY A 61 -6.15 -7.19 -14.51
C GLY A 61 -6.96 -6.58 -15.65
N ALA A 62 -7.56 -7.38 -16.54
CA ALA A 62 -8.31 -6.91 -17.72
C ALA A 62 -9.80 -6.60 -17.41
N CYS A 63 -10.18 -6.62 -16.13
CA CYS A 63 -11.51 -6.28 -15.65
C CYS A 63 -11.45 -4.96 -14.87
N CYS A 64 -12.34 -4.01 -15.20
CA CYS A 64 -12.51 -2.76 -14.47
C CYS A 64 -13.88 -2.72 -13.80
N ALA A 65 -13.90 -2.47 -12.49
CA ALA A 65 -15.11 -2.36 -11.67
C ALA A 65 -15.08 -1.10 -10.78
N PHE A 66 -14.45 -0.02 -11.25
CA PHE A 66 -14.29 1.21 -10.45
C PHE A 66 -15.54 2.09 -10.37
N CYS A 67 -16.60 1.78 -11.14
CA CYS A 67 -17.85 2.54 -11.16
C CYS A 67 -19.03 1.65 -11.54
N SER A 68 -20.25 2.18 -11.41
CA SER A 68 -21.50 1.47 -11.64
C SER A 68 -21.85 1.20 -13.11
N TYR A 69 -21.10 1.76 -14.07
CA TYR A 69 -21.26 1.43 -15.50
C TYR A 69 -20.56 0.12 -15.89
N GLY A 70 -19.69 -0.41 -15.01
CA GLY A 70 -19.04 -1.70 -15.18
C GLY A 70 -19.89 -2.87 -14.63
N PRO A 71 -19.31 -4.08 -14.52
CA PRO A 71 -17.91 -4.41 -14.81
C PRO A 71 -17.59 -4.39 -16.32
N CYS A 72 -16.54 -3.68 -16.71
CA CYS A 72 -16.01 -3.69 -18.07
C CYS A 72 -14.92 -4.75 -18.21
N ARG A 73 -14.91 -5.51 -19.31
CA ARG A 73 -13.85 -6.47 -19.66
C ARG A 73 -13.23 -6.09 -20.98
N VAL A 74 -11.93 -5.80 -20.97
CA VAL A 74 -11.19 -5.47 -22.19
C VAL A 74 -10.55 -6.73 -22.76
N THR A 75 -10.75 -6.94 -24.07
CA THR A 75 -10.29 -8.11 -24.83
C THR A 75 -9.82 -7.66 -26.21
N GLU A 76 -9.27 -8.58 -27.02
CA GLU A 76 -8.92 -8.28 -28.41
C GLU A 76 -10.14 -7.89 -29.28
N LYS A 77 -11.37 -8.24 -28.85
CA LYS A 77 -12.62 -7.85 -29.54
C LYS A 77 -13.29 -6.60 -28.97
N THR A 78 -12.97 -6.26 -27.73
CA THR A 78 -13.57 -5.14 -26.99
C THR A 78 -12.42 -4.36 -26.39
N LEU A 79 -11.86 -3.45 -27.19
CA LEU A 79 -10.58 -2.81 -26.90
C LEU A 79 -10.65 -1.78 -25.77
N TYR A 80 -11.84 -1.29 -25.44
CA TYR A 80 -12.05 -0.24 -24.45
C TYR A 80 -13.20 -0.57 -23.50
N SER A 81 -13.12 -0.03 -22.29
CA SER A 81 -14.25 0.04 -21.34
C SER A 81 -15.29 1.08 -21.77
N VAL A 82 -16.42 1.14 -21.06
CA VAL A 82 -17.52 2.10 -21.34
C VAL A 82 -17.04 3.56 -21.37
N CYS A 83 -16.08 3.92 -20.52
CA CYS A 83 -15.51 5.27 -20.48
C CYS A 83 -14.23 5.44 -21.30
N GLY A 84 -13.88 4.48 -22.16
CA GLY A 84 -12.75 4.61 -23.08
C GLY A 84 -11.40 4.11 -22.56
N LYS A 85 -11.32 3.58 -21.33
CA LYS A 85 -10.05 3.00 -20.82
C LYS A 85 -9.68 1.72 -21.57
N ASP A 86 -8.46 1.64 -22.08
CA ASP A 86 -7.90 0.43 -22.68
C ASP A 86 -7.39 -0.55 -21.61
N VAL A 87 -6.74 -1.63 -22.04
CA VAL A 87 -6.24 -2.66 -21.11
C VAL A 87 -5.09 -2.15 -20.25
N ASP A 88 -4.21 -1.30 -20.77
CA ASP A 88 -3.01 -0.85 -20.08
C ASP A 88 -3.38 0.09 -18.94
N LEU A 89 -4.28 1.05 -19.21
CA LEU A 89 -4.81 1.96 -18.20
C LEU A 89 -5.63 1.23 -17.13
N ILE A 90 -6.41 0.20 -17.49
CA ILE A 90 -7.16 -0.60 -16.51
C ILE A 90 -6.20 -1.42 -15.63
N VAL A 91 -5.17 -2.04 -16.21
CA VAL A 91 -4.18 -2.81 -15.46
C VAL A 91 -3.39 -1.90 -14.51
N ALA A 92 -2.92 -0.74 -14.99
CA ALA A 92 -2.23 0.25 -14.18
C ALA A 92 -3.12 0.76 -13.03
N GLY A 93 -4.36 1.15 -13.33
CA GLY A 93 -5.32 1.59 -12.31
C GLY A 93 -5.67 0.51 -11.29
N ASN A 94 -5.76 -0.76 -11.69
CA ASN A 94 -6.00 -1.89 -10.80
C ASN A 94 -4.82 -2.10 -9.84
N ALA A 95 -3.59 -2.02 -10.34
CA ALA A 95 -2.39 -2.11 -9.51
C ALA A 95 -2.31 -0.92 -8.54
N LEU A 96 -2.57 0.29 -9.03
CA LEU A 96 -2.54 1.53 -8.25
C LEU A 96 -3.55 1.52 -7.09
N ARG A 97 -4.81 1.12 -7.35
CA ARG A 97 -5.82 1.01 -6.28
C ARG A 97 -5.47 -0.04 -5.22
N ARG A 98 -4.87 -1.16 -5.62
CA ARG A 98 -4.41 -2.18 -4.66
C ARG A 98 -3.29 -1.64 -3.77
N LEU A 99 -2.34 -0.92 -4.35
CA LEU A 99 -1.26 -0.28 -3.60
C LEU A 99 -1.80 0.78 -2.64
N ALA A 100 -2.71 1.65 -3.08
CA ALA A 100 -3.34 2.65 -2.22
C ALA A 100 -4.13 2.01 -1.07
N SER A 101 -4.78 0.87 -1.28
CA SER A 101 -5.42 0.13 -0.18
C SER A 101 -4.41 -0.35 0.87
N GLY A 102 -3.23 -0.82 0.44
CA GLY A 102 -2.15 -1.21 1.36
C GLY A 102 -1.59 -0.01 2.12
N MET A 103 -1.35 1.10 1.42
CA MET A 103 -0.90 2.36 2.01
C MET A 103 -1.92 2.93 3.00
N ALA A 104 -3.22 2.83 2.73
CA ALA A 104 -4.25 3.25 3.68
C ALA A 104 -4.18 2.46 4.99
N ALA A 105 -3.94 1.14 4.92
CA ALA A 105 -3.83 0.30 6.10
C ALA A 105 -2.58 0.64 6.94
N HIS A 106 -1.42 0.76 6.29
CA HIS A 106 -0.18 1.14 6.97
C HIS A 106 -0.24 2.58 7.49
N GLY A 107 -0.78 3.51 6.71
CA GLY A 107 -0.92 4.91 7.11
C GLY A 107 -1.91 5.10 8.26
N ALA A 108 -2.95 4.27 8.34
CA ALA A 108 -3.81 4.24 9.52
C ALA A 108 -3.04 3.73 10.75
N HIS A 109 -2.23 2.68 10.62
CA HIS A 109 -1.38 2.19 11.71
C HIS A 109 -0.38 3.26 12.17
N ALA A 110 0.35 3.89 11.25
CA ALA A 110 1.30 4.95 11.52
C ALA A 110 0.65 6.13 12.25
N ARG A 111 -0.54 6.56 11.80
CA ARG A 111 -1.33 7.62 12.46
C ARG A 111 -1.52 7.31 13.95
N GLU A 112 -1.98 6.11 14.29
CA GLU A 112 -2.24 5.73 15.68
C GLU A 112 -0.94 5.74 16.52
N VAL A 113 0.18 5.30 15.92
CA VAL A 113 1.49 5.36 16.58
C VAL A 113 1.94 6.81 16.82
N PHE A 114 1.77 7.69 15.85
CA PHE A 114 2.19 9.10 15.97
C PHE A 114 1.29 9.88 16.95
N ILE A 115 -0.02 9.63 16.94
CA ILE A 115 -0.94 10.21 17.94
C ILE A 115 -0.60 9.71 19.34
N ALA A 116 -0.29 8.42 19.50
CA ALA A 116 0.14 7.87 20.79
C ALA A 116 1.46 8.48 21.27
N LEU A 117 2.43 8.70 20.37
CA LEU A 117 3.68 9.39 20.68
C LEU A 117 3.41 10.83 21.13
N LYS A 118 2.53 11.55 20.42
CA LYS A 118 2.13 12.91 20.79
C LYS A 118 1.48 12.95 22.17
N ALA A 119 0.54 12.05 22.44
CA ALA A 119 -0.15 11.98 23.72
C ALA A 119 0.79 11.62 24.89
N ALA A 120 1.76 10.72 24.65
CA ALA A 120 2.81 10.40 25.62
C ALA A 120 3.70 11.61 25.91
N ALA A 121 4.11 12.35 24.88
CA ALA A 121 4.91 13.57 25.00
C ALA A 121 4.18 14.70 25.76
N GLU A 122 2.87 14.85 25.55
CA GLU A 122 2.06 15.86 26.23
C GLU A 122 1.62 15.44 27.64
N GLY A 123 1.85 14.19 28.03
CA GLY A 123 1.34 13.62 29.28
C GLY A 123 -0.19 13.49 29.31
N SER A 124 -0.86 13.54 28.16
CA SER A 124 -2.32 13.43 28.03
C SER A 124 -2.82 11.97 28.02
N ALA A 125 -1.91 11.00 27.90
CA ALA A 125 -2.18 9.57 28.04
C ALA A 125 -1.15 8.90 28.97
N PRO A 126 -1.53 7.83 29.71
CA PRO A 126 -0.63 7.09 30.60
C PRO A 126 0.31 6.15 29.82
N ILE A 127 1.00 6.68 28.81
CA ILE A 127 1.90 5.95 27.93
C ILE A 127 3.32 6.45 28.21
N PRO A 128 4.24 5.62 28.74
CA PRO A 128 5.60 6.05 28.98
C PRO A 128 6.41 6.13 27.69
N ILE A 129 7.23 7.17 27.54
CA ILE A 129 8.28 7.21 26.52
C ILE A 129 9.36 6.20 26.91
N LYS A 130 9.58 5.20 26.05
CA LYS A 130 10.65 4.20 26.20
C LYS A 130 11.75 4.49 25.18
N CYS A 131 12.98 4.09 25.50
CA CYS A 131 14.15 4.23 24.61
C CYS A 131 14.42 5.70 24.21
N PRO A 132 14.68 6.60 25.19
CA PRO A 132 14.95 8.01 24.93
C PRO A 132 16.10 8.25 23.93
N GLU A 133 17.08 7.35 23.90
CA GLU A 133 18.18 7.35 22.95
C GLU A 133 17.70 7.26 21.49
N LYS A 134 16.61 6.53 21.21
CA LYS A 134 16.00 6.47 19.89
C LYS A 134 15.31 7.77 19.54
N GLY A 135 14.63 8.40 20.49
CA GLY A 135 14.04 9.74 20.32
C GLY A 135 15.10 10.77 19.92
N VAL A 136 16.21 10.82 20.65
CA VAL A 136 17.35 11.71 20.33
C VAL A 136 17.97 11.39 18.97
N ALA A 137 18.12 10.11 18.61
CA ALA A 137 18.66 9.72 17.31
C ALA A 137 17.75 10.16 16.14
N VAL A 138 16.43 10.00 16.29
CA VAL A 138 15.44 10.44 15.29
C VAL A 138 15.40 11.96 15.20
N ALA A 139 15.45 12.66 16.34
CA ALA A 139 15.53 14.12 16.39
C ALA A 139 16.72 14.66 15.59
N ARG A 140 17.92 14.07 15.79
CA ARG A 140 19.12 14.45 15.02
C ARG A 140 18.96 14.21 13.52
N ALA A 141 18.33 13.10 13.12
CA ALA A 141 18.07 12.81 11.71
C ALA A 141 17.11 13.83 11.08
N LEU A 142 16.10 14.29 11.85
CA LEU A 142 15.15 15.32 11.45
C LEU A 142 15.69 16.76 11.60
N GLY A 143 16.91 16.94 12.12
CA GLY A 143 17.47 18.27 12.37
C GLY A 143 16.82 19.04 13.52
N ILE A 144 16.19 18.33 14.47
CA ILE A 144 15.59 18.92 15.67
C ILE A 144 16.69 19.14 16.71
N GLU A 145 16.79 20.38 17.23
CA GLU A 145 17.68 20.72 18.34
C GLU A 145 17.30 19.92 19.60
N THR A 146 18.28 19.21 20.19
CA THR A 146 18.07 18.36 21.38
C THR A 146 18.65 18.93 22.66
N GLU A 147 19.57 19.88 22.57
CA GLU A 147 20.26 20.42 23.75
C GLU A 147 19.29 21.25 24.62
N GLY A 148 19.30 20.99 25.92
CA GLY A 148 18.42 21.67 26.88
C GLY A 148 16.94 21.29 26.83
N LYS A 149 16.52 20.38 25.94
CA LYS A 149 15.13 19.90 25.85
C LYS A 149 14.92 18.61 26.64
N THR A 150 13.71 18.45 27.19
CA THR A 150 13.29 17.16 27.76
C THR A 150 12.98 16.17 26.64
N ILE A 151 12.98 14.88 26.96
CA ILE A 151 12.65 13.85 25.96
C ILE A 151 11.20 13.99 25.46
N GLU A 152 10.29 14.42 26.33
CA GLU A 152 8.90 14.70 26.02
C GLU A 152 8.79 15.80 24.97
N ALA A 153 9.50 16.92 25.13
CA ALA A 153 9.51 18.01 24.16
C ALA A 153 10.05 17.53 22.80
N ILE A 154 11.16 16.79 22.80
CA ILE A 154 11.75 16.22 21.59
C ILE A 154 10.75 15.28 20.88
N CYS A 155 10.14 14.35 21.60
CA CYS A 155 9.16 13.42 21.04
C CYS A 155 7.89 14.12 20.54
N GLY A 156 7.49 15.21 21.19
CA GLY A 156 6.38 16.05 20.74
C GLY A 156 6.64 16.69 19.38
N GLU A 157 7.84 17.24 19.16
CA GLU A 157 8.26 17.82 17.88
C GLU A 157 8.40 16.75 16.78
N ILE A 158 8.94 15.56 17.12
CA ILE A 158 8.99 14.41 16.19
C ILE A 158 7.58 14.02 15.75
N ALA A 159 6.64 13.90 16.69
CA ALA A 159 5.27 13.52 16.40
C ALA A 159 4.59 14.54 15.47
N ASP A 160 4.81 15.84 15.66
CA ASP A 160 4.24 16.88 14.80
C ASP A 160 4.73 16.76 13.35
N ILE A 161 6.02 16.51 13.15
CA ILE A 161 6.60 16.30 11.81
C ILE A 161 6.01 15.05 11.15
N PHE A 162 5.96 13.94 11.87
CA PHE A 162 5.42 12.67 11.34
C PHE A 162 3.94 12.78 10.99
N ILE A 163 3.15 13.45 11.83
CA ILE A 163 1.73 13.71 11.57
C ILE A 163 1.56 14.61 10.34
N ASP A 164 2.33 15.69 10.22
CA ASP A 164 2.27 16.60 9.05
C ASP A 164 2.63 15.87 7.75
N ASP A 165 3.73 15.11 7.73
CA ASP A 165 4.15 14.29 6.59
C ASP A 165 3.12 13.23 6.20
N LEU A 166 2.40 12.67 7.17
CA LEU A 166 1.41 11.63 6.93
C LEU A 166 0.13 12.17 6.28
N GLN A 167 -0.33 13.37 6.63
CA GLN A 167 -1.71 13.79 6.35
C GLN A 167 -1.92 15.15 5.65
N ARG A 168 -0.87 15.97 5.43
CA ARG A 168 -1.07 17.30 4.83
C ARG A 168 -1.65 17.25 3.43
N SER A 169 -2.37 18.31 3.05
CA SER A 169 -2.94 18.46 1.69
C SER A 169 -2.12 19.36 0.78
N LEU A 170 -1.31 20.25 1.35
CA LEU A 170 -0.50 21.20 0.59
C LEU A 170 0.92 20.65 0.37
N PRO A 171 1.52 20.85 -0.82
CA PRO A 171 2.91 20.49 -1.05
C PRO A 171 3.83 21.23 -0.08
N LYS A 172 4.74 20.48 0.54
CA LYS A 172 5.81 20.95 1.43
C LYS A 172 6.98 19.97 1.29
N ARG A 173 8.18 20.40 1.67
CA ARG A 173 9.31 19.49 1.83
C ARG A 173 8.93 18.34 2.78
N HIS A 174 9.18 17.11 2.36
CA HIS A 174 8.83 15.93 3.13
C HIS A 174 9.97 15.56 4.09
N GLU A 175 9.84 16.01 5.34
CA GLU A 175 10.94 16.00 6.32
C GLU A 175 11.47 14.58 6.62
N THR A 176 10.56 13.64 6.88
CA THR A 176 10.87 12.23 7.16
C THR A 176 11.59 11.57 5.98
N LEU A 177 11.15 11.85 4.75
CA LEU A 177 11.79 11.32 3.55
C LEU A 177 13.21 11.82 3.42
N HIS A 178 13.43 13.12 3.54
CA HIS A 178 14.78 13.66 3.40
C HIS A 178 15.70 13.34 4.58
N ALA A 179 15.15 13.07 5.77
CA ALA A 179 15.91 12.64 6.94
C ALA A 179 16.37 11.18 6.86
N LEU A 180 15.54 10.29 6.29
CA LEU A 180 15.79 8.85 6.30
C LEU A 180 16.31 8.28 4.98
N ALA A 181 16.01 8.92 3.85
CA ALA A 181 16.44 8.44 2.54
C ALA A 181 17.92 8.78 2.27
N PRO A 182 18.67 7.90 1.57
CA PRO A 182 19.97 8.27 1.04
C PRO A 182 19.85 9.51 0.13
N LYS A 183 20.76 10.47 0.30
CA LYS A 183 20.73 11.77 -0.41
C LYS A 183 20.56 11.62 -1.93
N GLU A 184 21.33 10.71 -2.54
CA GLU A 184 21.24 10.43 -3.99
C GLU A 184 19.84 9.97 -4.42
N ARG A 185 19.13 9.22 -3.56
CA ARG A 185 17.76 8.76 -3.85
C ARG A 185 16.76 9.89 -3.75
N ALA A 186 16.85 10.71 -2.70
CA ALA A 186 15.97 11.87 -2.55
C ALA A 186 16.10 12.83 -3.75
N GLU A 187 17.33 13.14 -4.18
CA GLU A 187 17.58 13.99 -5.36
C GLU A 187 17.04 13.38 -6.65
N LEU A 188 17.13 12.06 -6.81
CA LEU A 188 16.55 11.38 -7.97
C LEU A 188 15.02 11.47 -7.96
N TRP A 189 14.38 11.23 -6.81
CA TRP A 189 12.92 11.27 -6.69
C TRP A 189 12.35 12.68 -6.89
N GLU A 190 13.07 13.71 -6.47
CA GLU A 190 12.75 15.11 -6.82
C GLU A 190 12.80 15.34 -8.33
N LYS A 191 13.88 14.91 -9.00
CA LYS A 191 14.02 15.04 -10.47
C LYS A 191 12.92 14.29 -11.23
N LEU A 192 12.49 13.14 -10.71
CA LEU A 192 11.39 12.36 -11.27
C LEU A 192 10.01 12.94 -10.92
N GLY A 193 9.93 13.93 -10.04
CA GLY A 193 8.66 14.51 -9.58
C GLY A 193 7.78 13.51 -8.83
N ILE A 194 8.39 12.59 -8.08
CA ILE A 194 7.68 11.52 -7.36
C ILE A 194 7.76 11.64 -5.83
N ILE A 195 8.22 12.76 -5.29
CA ILE A 195 8.10 13.02 -3.85
C ILE A 195 6.60 13.16 -3.53
N PRO A 196 6.04 12.32 -2.63
CA PRO A 196 4.63 12.39 -2.31
C PRO A 196 4.32 13.63 -1.48
N ILE A 197 3.10 14.14 -1.57
CA ILE A 197 2.64 15.21 -0.69
C ILE A 197 2.45 14.67 0.73
N SER A 198 1.66 13.61 0.86
CA SER A 198 1.44 12.87 2.09
C SER A 198 0.76 11.53 1.77
N ALA A 199 0.84 10.54 2.65
CA ALA A 199 0.15 9.27 2.42
C ALA A 199 -1.37 9.46 2.25
N TYR A 200 -1.98 10.42 2.96
CA TYR A 200 -3.42 10.66 2.86
C TYR A 200 -3.76 11.32 1.54
N HIS A 201 -2.97 12.29 1.12
CA HIS A 201 -3.13 12.94 -0.18
C HIS A 201 -3.02 11.92 -1.32
N GLU A 202 -1.97 11.09 -1.34
CA GLU A 202 -1.78 10.11 -2.41
C GLU A 202 -2.93 9.08 -2.43
N CYS A 203 -3.48 8.70 -1.27
CA CYS A 203 -4.67 7.84 -1.19
C CYS A 203 -5.89 8.49 -1.88
N PHE A 204 -6.15 9.77 -1.61
CA PHE A 204 -7.24 10.51 -2.25
C PHE A 204 -7.00 10.65 -3.75
N GLU A 205 -5.77 11.03 -4.14
CA GLU A 205 -5.41 11.27 -5.53
C GLU A 205 -5.48 10.00 -6.38
N VAL A 206 -5.02 8.86 -5.85
CA VAL A 206 -5.18 7.56 -6.53
C VAL A 206 -6.65 7.28 -6.84
N ASN A 207 -7.55 7.49 -5.88
CA ASN A 207 -8.97 7.25 -6.09
C ASN A 207 -9.56 8.24 -7.11
N ASN A 208 -9.12 9.50 -7.11
CA ASN A 208 -9.47 10.50 -8.10
C ASN A 208 -9.04 10.09 -9.52
N LEU A 209 -7.73 9.88 -9.74
CA LEU A 209 -7.14 9.57 -11.06
C LEU A 209 -7.75 8.31 -11.69
N THR A 210 -7.97 7.27 -10.87
CA THR A 210 -8.47 5.98 -11.36
C THR A 210 -9.98 5.95 -11.58
N SER A 211 -10.71 6.98 -11.15
CA SER A 211 -12.18 7.04 -11.28
C SER A 211 -12.65 7.18 -12.74
N HIS A 212 -13.97 7.11 -12.92
CA HIS A 212 -14.61 7.18 -14.22
C HIS A 212 -14.35 8.52 -14.91
N GLY A 213 -13.71 8.50 -16.07
CA GLY A 213 -13.53 9.70 -16.92
C GLY A 213 -12.54 10.75 -16.39
N THR A 214 -11.72 10.43 -15.39
CA THR A 214 -10.74 11.39 -14.83
C THR A 214 -9.45 11.43 -15.63
N ASP A 215 -8.59 10.43 -15.44
CA ASP A 215 -7.30 10.33 -16.11
C ASP A 215 -7.31 9.18 -17.11
N SER A 216 -6.78 9.45 -18.30
CA SER A 216 -6.74 8.56 -19.46
C SER A 216 -5.32 8.21 -19.89
N ASP A 217 -4.30 8.64 -19.14
CA ASP A 217 -2.89 8.32 -19.39
C ASP A 217 -2.38 7.28 -18.39
N PHE A 218 -1.93 6.13 -18.90
CA PHE A 218 -1.39 5.07 -18.04
C PHE A 218 -0.03 5.47 -17.44
N GLU A 219 0.75 6.34 -18.09
CA GLU A 219 2.02 6.82 -17.56
C GLU A 219 1.81 7.71 -16.34
N SER A 220 0.79 8.58 -16.38
CA SER A 220 0.32 9.33 -15.20
C SER A 220 -0.07 8.42 -14.04
N HIS A 221 -0.80 7.32 -14.30
CA HIS A 221 -1.10 6.31 -13.26
C HIS A 221 0.17 5.65 -12.71
N MET A 222 1.16 5.36 -13.55
CA MET A 222 2.42 4.79 -13.11
C MET A 222 3.28 5.80 -12.33
N GLN A 223 3.21 7.09 -12.64
CA GLN A 223 3.86 8.13 -11.85
C GLN A 223 3.20 8.26 -10.47
N ALA A 224 1.86 8.22 -10.40
CA ALA A 224 1.13 8.13 -9.14
C ALA A 224 1.45 6.84 -8.37
N PHE A 225 1.66 5.72 -9.06
CA PHE A 225 2.11 4.46 -8.47
C PHE A 225 3.45 4.64 -7.76
N LEU A 226 4.42 5.27 -8.42
CA LEU A 226 5.74 5.53 -7.82
C LEU A 226 5.66 6.46 -6.60
N ARG A 227 4.85 7.54 -6.66
CA ARG A 227 4.57 8.40 -5.49
C ARG A 227 3.97 7.61 -4.33
N THR A 228 2.98 6.77 -4.64
CA THR A 228 2.29 5.94 -3.65
C THR A 228 3.23 4.89 -3.03
N VAL A 229 4.15 4.31 -3.80
CA VAL A 229 5.19 3.40 -3.26
C VAL A 229 6.09 4.13 -2.28
N LEU A 230 6.52 5.37 -2.60
CA LEU A 230 7.36 6.15 -1.70
C LEU A 230 6.62 6.53 -0.42
N ALA A 231 5.36 6.97 -0.54
CA ALA A 231 4.52 7.25 0.63
C ALA A 231 4.33 6.00 1.51
N TYR A 232 4.07 4.85 0.90
CA TYR A 232 3.97 3.56 1.60
C TYR A 232 5.27 3.17 2.31
N ALA A 233 6.42 3.36 1.67
CA ALA A 233 7.69 2.84 2.21
C ALA A 233 8.32 3.73 3.30
N ILE A 234 8.02 5.04 3.28
CA ILE A 234 8.71 6.04 4.09
C ILE A 234 7.78 6.69 5.11
N THR A 235 6.52 6.90 4.74
CA THR A 235 5.58 7.73 5.51
C THR A 235 4.59 6.92 6.34
N THR A 236 4.54 5.60 6.17
CA THR A 236 3.60 4.68 6.84
C THR A 236 4.31 3.47 7.43
#